data_AF-A0A7V1PS61-F1
#
_entry.id   AF-A0A7V1PS61-F1
#
_cell.length_a   1.000
_cell.length_b   1.000
_cell.length_c   1.000
_cell.angle_alpha   90.00
_cell.angle_beta   90.00
_cell.angle_gamma   90.00
#
_symmetry.space_group_name_H-M   'P 1'
#
loop_
_entity.id
_entity.type
_entity.pdbx_description
1 polymer ?
#
loop_
_entity_poly.entity_id
_entity_poly.type
_entity_poly.pdbx_seq_one_letter_code
_entity_poly.pdbx_strand_id
1 'polypeptide(L)'
;MTIAYDNTWLNPKPVRWDMHRVLTLSTTLGLIGVVETFLLLAIAKLWLGLDVAHLQSFIYLKLAVAGHMTLFVVRTKRPFLSKPYPAKILLFAILGTQILAAGIVGFGIFVPAIPWSYVGLIWGYCIVWAFIEDWAKLQVYKHLNLSSRRHTGFLKTLKTPLHEHGYLRNK
;
A
#
# COMPACT_ATOMS: atom_id res chain seq x y z
N MET A 1 6.61 2.97 -15.03
CA MET A 1 6.01 3.90 -16.02
C MET A 1 4.48 3.82 -16.12
N THR A 2 3.83 2.71 -15.74
CA THR A 2 2.35 2.57 -15.84
C THR A 2 1.56 3.37 -14.80
N ILE A 3 2.17 3.77 -13.69
CA ILE A 3 1.52 4.52 -12.59
C ILE A 3 0.94 5.86 -13.08
N ALA A 4 1.61 6.55 -14.01
CA ALA A 4 1.13 7.82 -14.56
C ALA A 4 -0.15 7.69 -15.40
N TYR A 5 -0.41 6.48 -15.93
CA TYR A 5 -1.58 6.14 -16.74
C TYR A 5 -2.65 5.40 -15.93
N ASP A 6 -2.49 5.31 -14.62
CA ASP A 6 -3.43 4.62 -13.77
C ASP A 6 -4.72 5.43 -13.57
N ASN A 7 -5.84 4.72 -13.54
CA ASN A 7 -7.19 5.30 -13.46
C ASN A 7 -7.56 5.65 -12.02
N THR A 8 -6.93 6.66 -11.43
CA THR A 8 -7.14 7.03 -10.02
C THR A 8 -8.20 8.11 -9.82
N TRP A 9 -8.70 8.24 -8.59
CA TRP A 9 -9.67 9.28 -8.26
C TRP A 9 -9.04 10.68 -8.32
N LEU A 10 -9.58 11.53 -9.19
CA LEU A 10 -9.20 12.94 -9.29
C LEU A 10 -9.99 13.78 -8.29
N ASN A 11 -9.29 14.59 -7.49
CA ASN A 11 -9.97 15.49 -6.55
C ASN A 11 -10.52 16.73 -7.29
N PRO A 12 -11.80 17.10 -7.07
CA PRO A 12 -12.42 18.25 -7.75
C PRO A 12 -11.92 19.61 -7.23
N LYS A 13 -11.15 19.62 -6.13
CA LYS A 13 -10.55 20.82 -5.54
C LYS A 13 -9.03 20.71 -5.58
N PRO A 14 -8.30 21.82 -5.71
CA PRO A 14 -6.84 21.82 -5.69
C PRO A 14 -6.33 21.16 -4.40
N VAL A 15 -5.52 20.12 -4.56
CA VAL A 15 -4.99 19.34 -3.45
C VAL A 15 -3.68 19.96 -3.01
N ARG A 16 -3.54 20.23 -1.71
CA ARG A 16 -2.24 20.60 -1.13
C ARG A 16 -1.43 19.35 -0.83
N TRP A 17 -0.13 19.39 -1.10
CA TRP A 17 0.76 18.30 -0.76
C TRP A 17 0.97 18.27 0.76
N ASP A 18 0.37 17.27 1.41
CA ASP A 18 0.50 17.04 2.84
C ASP A 18 1.57 15.96 3.09
N MET A 19 2.82 16.40 3.26
CA MET A 19 3.95 15.50 3.48
C MET A 19 3.85 14.75 4.81
N HIS A 20 3.27 15.34 5.86
CA HIS A 20 3.05 14.63 7.11
C HIS A 20 2.19 13.40 6.91
N ARG A 21 1.09 13.54 6.15
CA ARG A 21 0.23 12.42 5.79
C ARG A 21 0.97 11.37 4.97
N VAL A 22 1.70 11.78 3.92
CA VAL A 22 2.41 10.83 3.04
C VAL A 22 3.45 10.04 3.83
N LEU A 23 4.29 10.73 4.62
CA LEU A 23 5.35 10.11 5.40
C LEU A 23 4.79 9.17 6.48
N THR A 24 3.73 9.58 7.19
CA THR A 24 3.10 8.74 8.22
C THR A 24 2.57 7.44 7.62
N LEU A 25 1.93 7.51 6.45
CA LEU A 25 1.41 6.33 5.75
C LEU A 25 2.54 5.43 5.24
N SER A 26 3.56 6.00 4.59
CA SER A 26 4.69 5.22 4.08
C SER A 26 5.47 4.54 5.19
N THR A 27 5.69 5.22 6.32
CA THR A 27 6.38 4.63 7.47
C THR A 27 5.54 3.51 8.09
N THR A 28 4.23 3.70 8.25
CA THR A 28 3.36 2.67 8.81
C THR A 28 3.33 1.41 7.94
N LEU A 29 3.10 1.58 6.63
CA LEU A 29 3.08 0.46 5.69
C LEU A 29 4.46 -0.20 5.56
N GLY A 30 5.54 0.58 5.56
CA GLY A 30 6.90 0.05 5.55
C GLY A 30 7.21 -0.82 6.78
N LEU A 31 6.83 -0.37 7.98
CA LEU A 31 7.00 -1.14 9.20
C LEU A 31 6.20 -2.44 9.17
N ILE A 32 4.96 -2.40 8.67
CA ILE A 32 4.14 -3.60 8.46
C ILE A 32 4.84 -4.57 7.51
N GLY A 33 5.35 -4.07 6.37
CA GLY A 33 6.06 -4.88 5.39
C GLY A 33 7.35 -5.50 5.93
N VAL A 34 8.06 -4.83 6.84
CA VAL A 34 9.22 -5.40 7.56
C VAL A 34 8.76 -6.55 8.44
N VAL A 35 7.76 -6.34 9.31
CA VAL A 35 7.23 -7.38 10.20
C VAL A 35 6.74 -8.60 9.41
N GLU A 36 6.00 -8.36 8.33
CA GLU A 36 5.58 -9.40 7.39
C GLU A 36 6.78 -10.19 6.85
N THR A 37 7.81 -9.51 6.33
CA THR A 37 8.97 -10.19 5.73
C THR A 37 9.70 -11.06 6.75
N PHE A 38 9.91 -10.55 7.96
CA PHE A 38 10.57 -11.32 9.03
C PHE A 38 9.71 -12.47 9.52
N LEU A 39 8.38 -12.31 9.58
CA LEU A 39 7.49 -13.40 9.93
C LEU A 39 7.54 -14.52 8.89
N LEU A 40 7.50 -14.19 7.60
CA LEU A 40 7.63 -15.18 6.54
C LEU A 40 9.00 -15.86 6.57
N LEU A 41 10.07 -15.10 6.81
CA LEU A 41 11.42 -15.65 6.95
C LEU A 41 11.50 -16.64 8.11
N ALA A 42 10.90 -16.30 9.26
CA ALA A 42 10.86 -17.18 10.42
C ALA A 42 10.07 -18.47 10.13
N ILE A 43 8.91 -18.37 9.46
CA ILE A 43 8.13 -19.54 9.03
C ILE A 43 8.95 -20.40 8.07
N ALA A 44 9.56 -19.80 7.05
CA ALA A 44 10.32 -20.51 6.05
C ALA A 44 11.57 -21.20 6.62
N LYS A 45 12.26 -20.57 7.57
CA LYS A 45 13.45 -21.13 8.21
C LYS A 45 13.13 -22.18 9.28
N LEU A 46 12.19 -21.88 10.18
CA LEU A 46 11.93 -22.69 11.37
C LEU A 46 10.92 -23.81 11.12
N TRP A 47 9.92 -23.58 10.27
CA TRP A 47 8.85 -24.55 10.02
C TRP A 47 9.06 -25.33 8.73
N LEU A 48 9.47 -24.66 7.64
CA LEU A 48 9.74 -25.33 6.36
C LEU A 48 11.17 -25.87 6.24
N GLY A 49 12.07 -25.50 7.16
CA GLY A 49 13.45 -26.00 7.19
C GLY A 49 14.27 -25.67 5.94
N LEU A 50 13.92 -24.58 5.23
CA LEU A 50 14.61 -24.20 4.00
C LEU A 50 16.06 -23.79 4.29
N ASP A 51 16.98 -24.22 3.43
CA ASP A 51 18.36 -23.75 3.46
C ASP A 51 18.46 -22.27 3.01
N VAL A 52 19.63 -21.69 3.16
CA VAL A 52 19.86 -20.26 2.86
C VAL A 52 19.56 -19.93 1.38
N ALA A 53 19.86 -20.87 0.48
CA ALA A 53 19.72 -20.67 -0.95
C ALA A 53 18.23 -20.67 -1.37
N HIS A 54 17.41 -21.59 -0.86
CA HIS A 54 15.97 -21.58 -1.10
C HIS A 54 15.28 -20.44 -0.36
N LEU A 55 15.76 -20.03 0.82
CA LEU A 55 15.27 -18.82 1.49
C LEU A 55 15.47 -17.56 0.65
N GLN A 56 16.59 -17.44 -0.07
CA GLN A 56 16.82 -16.33 -1.00
C GLN A 56 15.75 -16.30 -2.10
N SER A 57 15.45 -17.43 -2.73
CA SER A 57 14.37 -17.53 -3.74
C SER A 57 13.00 -17.18 -3.13
N PHE A 58 12.74 -17.65 -1.92
CA PHE A 58 11.49 -17.43 -1.18
C PHE A 58 11.26 -15.95 -0.88
N ILE A 59 12.28 -15.28 -0.35
CA ILE A 59 12.21 -13.86 0.00
C ILE A 59 12.21 -12.98 -1.26
N TYR A 60 12.97 -13.34 -2.29
CA TYR A 60 12.91 -12.65 -3.58
C TYR A 60 11.48 -12.65 -4.13
N LEU A 61 10.84 -13.81 -4.18
CA LEU A 61 9.48 -13.93 -4.69
C LEU A 61 8.50 -13.15 -3.82
N LYS A 62 8.61 -13.23 -2.49
CA LYS A 62 7.80 -12.42 -1.57
C LYS A 62 7.92 -10.93 -1.88
N LEU A 63 9.15 -10.41 -1.97
CA LEU A 63 9.36 -8.97 -2.20
C LEU A 63 8.80 -8.53 -3.56
N ALA A 64 8.97 -9.36 -4.58
CA ALA A 64 8.39 -9.12 -5.89
C ALA A 64 6.86 -9.09 -5.83
N VAL A 65 6.20 -10.04 -5.17
CA VAL A 65 4.73 -10.10 -5.06
C VAL A 65 4.18 -8.98 -4.17
N ALA A 66 4.71 -8.85 -2.95
CA ALA A 66 4.27 -7.88 -1.96
C ALA A 66 4.36 -6.44 -2.49
N GLY A 67 5.47 -6.07 -3.15
CA GLY A 67 5.62 -4.71 -3.70
C GLY A 67 4.51 -4.33 -4.69
N HIS A 68 4.07 -5.29 -5.52
CA HIS A 68 2.96 -5.06 -6.44
C HIS A 68 1.59 -5.05 -5.74
N MET A 69 1.40 -5.87 -4.69
CA MET A 69 0.20 -5.82 -3.87
C MET A 69 0.06 -4.47 -3.15
N THR A 70 1.15 -3.97 -2.56
CA THR A 70 1.17 -2.66 -1.90
C THR A 70 0.84 -1.54 -2.89
N LEU A 71 1.26 -1.63 -4.16
CA LEU A 71 0.86 -0.67 -5.20
C LEU A 71 -0.67 -0.58 -5.34
N PHE A 72 -1.38 -1.72 -5.38
CA PHE A 72 -2.84 -1.72 -5.40
C PHE A 72 -3.45 -1.11 -4.14
N VAL A 73 -2.84 -1.37 -2.97
CA VAL A 73 -3.28 -0.83 -1.68
C VAL A 73 -3.15 0.71 -1.63
N VAL A 74 -2.00 1.25 -2.03
CA VAL A 74 -1.69 2.69 -1.88
C VAL A 74 -2.28 3.58 -2.97
N ARG A 75 -2.67 2.99 -4.10
CA ARG A 75 -3.31 3.66 -5.24
C ARG A 75 -4.55 4.48 -4.87
N THR A 76 -5.29 4.06 -3.85
CA THR A 76 -6.53 4.70 -3.43
C THR A 76 -6.57 4.96 -1.92
N LYS A 77 -7.25 6.05 -1.54
CA LYS A 77 -7.53 6.39 -0.14
C LYS A 77 -8.69 5.58 0.45
N ARG A 78 -9.44 4.88 -0.40
CA ARG A 78 -10.55 3.98 -0.05
C ARG A 78 -10.04 2.54 0.02
N PRO A 79 -10.87 1.54 0.40
CA PRO A 79 -10.47 0.15 0.28
C PRO A 79 -10.01 -0.17 -1.14
N PHE A 80 -8.93 -0.93 -1.30
CA PHE A 80 -8.28 -1.11 -2.62
C PHE A 80 -9.16 -1.77 -3.69
N LEU A 81 -10.16 -2.56 -3.27
CA LEU A 81 -11.18 -3.19 -4.15
C LEU A 81 -12.30 -2.23 -4.57
N SER A 82 -12.30 -1.00 -4.07
CA SER A 82 -13.31 0.01 -4.42
C SER A 82 -13.03 0.65 -5.78
N LYS A 83 -14.08 1.03 -6.49
CA LYS A 83 -13.98 1.87 -7.70
C LYS A 83 -13.24 3.19 -7.37
N PRO A 84 -12.44 3.74 -8.31
CA PRO A 84 -12.18 3.25 -9.67
C PRO A 84 -11.21 2.06 -9.69
N TYR A 85 -11.41 1.08 -10.58
CA TYR A 85 -10.52 -0.07 -10.73
C TYR A 85 -9.21 0.28 -11.46
N PRO A 86 -8.10 -0.44 -11.20
CA PRO A 86 -6.81 -0.18 -11.83
C PRO A 86 -6.91 -0.22 -13.35
N ALA A 87 -6.13 0.64 -14.01
CA ALA A 87 -6.08 0.66 -15.47
C ALA A 87 -5.58 -0.70 -16.00
N LYS A 88 -6.12 -1.15 -17.15
CA LYS A 88 -5.73 -2.43 -17.77
C LYS A 88 -4.21 -2.51 -18.00
N ILE A 89 -3.58 -1.41 -18.38
CA ILE A 89 -2.13 -1.35 -18.59
C ILE A 89 -1.32 -1.59 -17.31
N LEU A 90 -1.81 -1.07 -16.18
CA LEU A 90 -1.20 -1.31 -14.88
C LEU A 90 -1.36 -2.79 -14.49
N LEU A 91 -2.57 -3.35 -14.67
CA LEU A 91 -2.84 -4.76 -14.39
C LEU A 91 -1.96 -5.69 -15.22
N PHE A 92 -1.87 -5.50 -16.53
CA PHE A 92 -1.04 -6.36 -17.39
C PHE A 92 0.45 -6.22 -17.09
N ALA A 93 0.94 -5.03 -16.77
CA ALA A 93 2.33 -4.85 -16.37
C ALA A 93 2.65 -5.59 -15.07
N ILE A 94 1.74 -5.54 -14.09
CA ILE A 94 1.89 -6.26 -12.82
C ILE A 94 1.82 -7.76 -13.07
N LEU A 95 0.79 -8.25 -13.76
CA LEU A 95 0.67 -9.68 -14.05
C LEU A 95 1.86 -10.23 -14.85
N GLY A 96 2.35 -9.49 -15.86
CA GLY A 96 3.50 -9.91 -16.65
C GLY A 96 4.79 -10.02 -15.82
N THR A 97 5.07 -9.04 -14.96
CA THR A 97 6.23 -9.08 -14.06
C THR A 97 6.10 -10.16 -12.99
N GLN A 98 4.89 -10.42 -12.51
CA GLN A 98 4.60 -11.49 -11.55
C GLN A 98 4.77 -12.89 -12.16
N ILE A 99 4.27 -13.11 -13.38
CA ILE A 99 4.48 -14.36 -14.11
C ILE A 99 5.98 -14.58 -14.36
N LEU A 100 6.72 -13.54 -14.73
CA LEU A 100 8.16 -13.61 -14.91
C LEU A 100 8.87 -13.97 -13.60
N ALA A 101 8.55 -13.30 -12.49
CA ALA A 101 9.13 -13.59 -11.17
C ALA A 101 8.82 -15.03 -10.71
N ALA A 102 7.59 -15.49 -10.90
CA ALA A 102 7.19 -16.87 -10.61
C ALA A 102 7.93 -17.87 -11.51
N GLY A 103 8.12 -17.56 -12.79
CA GLY A 103 8.90 -18.39 -13.71
C GLY A 103 10.37 -18.48 -13.33
N ILE A 104 11.02 -17.36 -12.97
CA ILE A 104 12.41 -17.32 -12.50
C ILE A 104 12.61 -18.29 -11.34
N VAL A 105 11.72 -18.24 -10.35
CA VAL A 105 11.82 -19.00 -9.11
C VAL A 105 11.31 -20.44 -9.25
N GLY A 106 10.30 -20.67 -10.09
CA GLY A 106 9.74 -22.00 -10.35
C GLY A 106 10.59 -22.86 -11.26
N PHE A 107 11.33 -22.27 -12.21
CA PHE A 107 12.27 -22.97 -13.08
C PHE A 107 13.72 -22.93 -12.60
N GLY A 108 14.02 -22.17 -11.55
CA GLY A 108 15.37 -22.07 -10.99
C GLY A 108 16.36 -21.27 -11.85
N ILE A 109 15.87 -20.22 -12.51
CA ILE A 109 16.69 -19.32 -13.34
C ILE A 109 17.36 -18.31 -12.40
N PHE A 110 18.70 -18.26 -12.37
CA PHE A 110 19.53 -17.43 -11.46
C PHE A 110 19.47 -17.76 -9.96
N VAL A 111 18.39 -18.36 -9.47
CA VAL A 111 18.17 -18.73 -8.07
C VAL A 111 17.72 -20.19 -7.97
N PRO A 112 17.90 -20.88 -6.81
CA PRO A 112 17.40 -22.25 -6.66
C PRO A 112 15.91 -22.35 -6.92
N ALA A 113 15.51 -23.42 -7.63
CA ALA A 113 14.11 -23.69 -7.90
C ALA A 113 13.38 -24.02 -6.60
N ILE A 114 12.22 -23.39 -6.38
CA ILE A 114 11.32 -23.80 -5.30
C ILE A 114 10.08 -24.51 -5.87
N PRO A 115 9.51 -25.48 -5.15
CA PRO A 115 8.25 -26.09 -5.52
C PRO A 115 7.14 -25.06 -5.80
N TRP A 116 6.32 -25.30 -6.83
CA TRP A 116 5.18 -24.44 -7.17
C TRP A 116 4.16 -24.33 -6.02
N SER A 117 4.11 -25.30 -5.11
CA SER A 117 3.32 -25.21 -3.87
C SER A 117 3.75 -24.03 -3.00
N TYR A 118 5.06 -23.76 -2.92
CA TYR A 118 5.60 -22.62 -2.18
C TYR A 118 5.36 -21.29 -2.89
N VAL A 119 5.39 -21.28 -4.23
CA VAL A 119 4.98 -20.10 -5.03
C VAL A 119 3.54 -19.71 -4.69
N GLY A 120 2.63 -20.70 -4.67
CA GLY A 120 1.23 -20.50 -4.29
C GLY A 120 1.06 -20.05 -2.84
N LEU A 121 1.84 -20.61 -1.91
CA LEU A 121 1.83 -20.20 -0.50
C LEU A 121 2.23 -18.74 -0.35
N ILE A 122 3.31 -18.31 -1.00
CA ILE A 122 3.79 -16.92 -0.97
C ILE A 122 2.72 -15.98 -1.53
N TRP A 123 2.07 -16.35 -2.64
CA TRP A 123 0.96 -15.58 -3.19
C TRP A 123 -0.20 -15.44 -2.20
N GLY A 124 -0.65 -16.56 -1.60
CA GLY A 124 -1.70 -16.55 -0.60
C GLY A 124 -1.34 -15.67 0.60
N TYR A 125 -0.10 -15.77 1.07
CA TYR A 125 0.44 -14.96 2.14
C TYR A 125 0.41 -13.46 1.79
N CYS A 126 0.95 -13.06 0.64
CA CYS A 126 0.95 -11.65 0.22
C CYS A 126 -0.46 -11.10 -0.02
N ILE A 127 -1.40 -11.92 -0.50
CA ILE A 127 -2.80 -11.51 -0.65
C ILE A 127 -3.41 -11.22 0.73
N VAL A 128 -3.22 -12.11 1.71
CA VAL A 128 -3.70 -11.88 3.09
C VAL A 128 -3.11 -10.61 3.67
N TRP A 129 -1.80 -10.39 3.51
CA TRP A 129 -1.14 -9.18 3.99
C TRP A 129 -1.59 -7.92 3.27
N ALA A 130 -1.92 -7.98 1.98
CA ALA A 130 -2.49 -6.84 1.26
C ALA A 130 -3.80 -6.34 1.91
N PHE A 131 -4.65 -7.25 2.39
CA PHE A 131 -5.86 -6.87 3.14
C PHE A 131 -5.54 -6.23 4.49
N ILE A 132 -4.52 -6.75 5.20
CA ILE A 132 -4.06 -6.19 6.47
C ILE A 132 -3.47 -4.78 6.26
N GLU A 133 -2.66 -4.60 5.23
CA GLU A 133 -2.09 -3.30 4.84
C GLU A 133 -3.19 -2.30 4.47
N ASP A 134 -4.20 -2.72 3.70
CA ASP A 134 -5.33 -1.87 3.35
C ASP A 134 -6.13 -1.43 4.58
N TRP A 135 -6.36 -2.35 5.52
CA TRP A 135 -7.01 -2.02 6.78
C TRP A 135 -6.18 -1.04 7.61
N ALA A 136 -4.88 -1.28 7.78
CA ALA A 136 -3.98 -0.40 8.51
C ALA A 136 -3.93 1.01 7.90
N LYS A 137 -3.82 1.08 6.56
CA LYS A 137 -3.91 2.33 5.78
C LYS A 137 -5.17 3.11 6.10
N LEU A 138 -6.34 2.45 6.11
CA LEU A 138 -7.63 3.10 6.41
C LEU A 138 -7.69 3.63 7.85
N GLN A 139 -7.12 2.91 8.82
CA GLN A 139 -7.03 3.40 10.20
C GLN A 139 -6.15 4.64 10.31
N VAL A 140 -4.99 4.65 9.65
CA VAL A 140 -4.10 5.83 9.61
C VAL A 140 -4.84 7.02 8.98
N TYR A 141 -5.53 6.82 7.85
CA TYR A 141 -6.34 7.88 7.25
C TYR A 141 -7.43 8.42 8.18
N LYS A 142 -8.15 7.53 8.89
CA LYS A 142 -9.17 7.92 9.86
C LYS A 142 -8.56 8.76 10.98
N HIS A 143 -7.42 8.34 11.55
CA HIS A 143 -6.73 9.05 12.60
C HIS A 143 -6.25 10.44 12.16
N LEU A 144 -5.61 10.54 10.98
CA LEU A 144 -5.13 11.80 10.42
C LEU A 144 -6.27 12.77 10.08
N ASN A 145 -7.41 12.27 9.59
CA ASN A 145 -8.59 13.10 9.32
C ASN A 145 -9.22 13.65 10.61
N LEU A 146 -9.21 12.88 11.70
CA LEU A 146 -9.69 13.37 13.01
C LEU A 146 -8.79 14.47 13.56
N SER A 147 -7.47 14.35 13.41
CA SER A 147 -6.51 15.38 13.82
C SER A 147 -6.74 16.71 13.05
N SER A 148 -7.02 16.63 11.75
CA SER A 148 -7.32 17.81 10.91
C SER A 148 -8.61 18.53 11.31
N ARG A 149 -9.64 17.81 11.78
CA ARG A 149 -10.91 18.41 12.26
C ARG A 149 -10.73 19.30 13.50
N ARG A 150 -9.80 18.93 14.39
CA ARG A 150 -9.51 19.71 15.62
C ARG A 150 -8.96 21.10 15.26
N HIS A 151 -8.13 21.17 14.22
CA HIS A 151 -7.56 22.41 13.72
C HIS A 151 -8.60 23.30 13.02
N THR A 152 -9.54 22.71 12.27
CA THR A 152 -10.62 23.47 11.62
C THR A 152 -11.64 24.02 12.61
N GLY A 153 -11.89 23.33 13.73
CA GLY A 153 -12.72 23.85 14.83
C GLY A 153 -12.13 25.13 15.42
N PHE A 154 -10.84 25.11 15.76
CA PHE A 154 -10.12 26.28 16.29
C PHE A 154 -10.11 27.46 15.30
N LEU A 155 -9.81 27.21 14.02
CA LEU A 155 -9.82 28.25 12.98
C LEU A 155 -11.23 28.81 12.73
N LYS A 156 -12.28 28.01 12.90
CA LYS A 156 -13.67 28.46 12.81
C LYS A 156 -14.03 29.37 13.98
N THR A 157 -13.57 29.06 15.19
CA THR A 157 -13.72 29.91 16.37
C THR A 157 -12.99 31.25 16.22
N LEU A 158 -11.76 31.27 15.67
CA LEU A 158 -11.02 32.50 15.40
C LEU A 158 -11.62 33.35 14.28
N LYS A 159 -12.29 32.74 13.30
CA LYS A 159 -12.99 33.45 12.22
C LYS A 159 -14.37 33.95 12.62
N THR A 160 -14.82 33.71 13.85
CA THR A 160 -16.06 34.30 14.35
C THR A 160 -15.81 35.79 14.60
N PRO A 161 -16.47 36.71 13.88
CA PRO A 161 -16.26 38.14 14.08
C PRO A 161 -16.70 38.52 15.50
N LEU A 162 -15.79 39.13 16.26
CA LEU A 162 -16.04 39.62 17.63
C LEU A 162 -16.88 40.91 17.68
N HIS A 163 -17.25 41.48 16.52
CA HIS A 163 -18.03 42.70 16.40
C HIS A 163 -19.34 42.48 15.65
N GLU A 164 -20.44 42.98 16.22
CA GLU A 164 -21.80 42.90 15.62
C GLU A 164 -21.92 43.59 14.25
N HIS A 165 -20.99 44.46 13.85
CA HIS A 165 -21.13 45.33 12.67
C HIS A 165 -20.42 44.83 11.40
N GLY A 166 -19.92 43.59 11.38
CA GLY A 166 -19.17 43.04 10.24
C GLY A 166 -20.00 42.68 8.99
N TYR A 167 -21.33 42.73 9.06
CA TYR A 167 -22.23 42.25 7.99
C TYR A 167 -22.47 43.23 6.83
N LEU A 168 -21.99 44.48 6.91
CA LEU A 168 -22.33 45.53 5.93
C LEU A 168 -21.32 45.70 4.78
N ARG A 169 -20.24 44.90 4.71
CA ARG A 169 -19.16 45.08 3.72
C ARG A 169 -19.05 43.93 2.72
N ASN A 170 -20.17 43.47 2.18
CA ASN A 170 -20.23 42.68 0.93
C ASN A 170 -21.66 42.72 0.38
N LYS A 171 -22.01 43.82 -0.28
CA LYS A 171 -22.98 43.85 -1.36
C LYS A 171 -22.22 44.22 -2.63
#